data_AF-Q31CM3-F1
#
_entry.id   AF-Q31CM3-F1
#
_cell.length_a   1.000
_cell.length_b   1.000
_cell.length_c   1.000
_cell.angle_alpha   90.00
_cell.angle_beta   90.00
_cell.angle_gamma   90.00
#
_symmetry.space_group_name_H-M   'P 1'
#
loop_
_entity.id
_entity.type
_entity.pdbx_description
1 polymer ?
#
loop_
_entity_poly.entity_id
_entity_poly.type
_entity_poly.pdbx_seq_one_letter_code
_entity_poly.pdbx_strand_id
1 'polypeptide(L)'
;MIDSMNKVNSIFFRNIIYLLLSIIVSLCVSIKKSDALPHEWVGVPKSEYGEQLWDRQSIKRNEDGSVRVLSKFIPKTKSEITKDILYTMDINCFEKSFRDVDVSIDEVNTNFNDLADWQDPNGDKLILSVIGQVCRVEN
;
A
#
# COMPACT_ATOMS: atom_id res chain seq x y z
N MET A 1 37.65 49.98 17.69
CA MET A 1 36.28 49.73 17.20
C MET A 1 36.16 48.45 16.36
N ILE A 2 37.18 48.09 15.57
CA ILE A 2 37.23 46.85 14.75
C ILE A 2 37.19 45.55 15.58
N ASP A 3 37.84 45.50 16.73
CA ASP A 3 37.98 44.29 17.55
C ASP A 3 36.65 43.84 18.22
N SER A 4 35.79 44.80 18.57
CA SER A 4 34.46 44.53 19.13
C SER A 4 33.50 43.95 18.09
N MET A 5 33.60 44.37 16.82
CA MET A 5 32.75 43.86 15.74
C MET A 5 33.09 42.40 15.40
N ASN A 6 34.39 42.04 15.42
CA ASN A 6 34.84 40.66 15.21
C ASN A 6 34.36 39.71 16.33
N LYS A 7 34.33 40.20 17.57
CA LYS A 7 33.86 39.44 18.74
C LYS A 7 32.33 39.21 18.70
N VAL A 8 31.56 40.22 18.30
CA VAL A 8 30.09 40.09 18.16
C VAL A 8 29.74 39.13 17.01
N ASN A 9 30.44 39.23 15.86
CA ASN A 9 30.29 38.29 14.76
C ASN A 9 30.64 36.86 15.19
N SER A 10 31.74 36.67 15.92
CA SER A 10 32.15 35.36 16.44
C SER A 10 31.09 34.74 17.37
N ILE A 11 30.48 35.52 18.27
CA ILE A 11 29.40 35.05 19.15
C ILE A 11 28.15 34.69 18.35
N PHE A 12 27.79 35.50 17.35
CA PHE A 12 26.64 35.27 16.49
C PHE A 12 26.79 34.00 15.66
N PHE A 13 27.94 33.79 15.01
CA PHE A 13 28.25 32.56 14.28
C PHE A 13 28.26 31.33 15.18
N ARG A 14 28.82 31.44 16.39
CA ARG A 14 28.83 30.36 17.38
C ARG A 14 27.42 29.95 17.78
N ASN A 15 26.53 30.92 18.02
CA ASN A 15 25.14 30.65 18.39
C ASN A 15 24.35 30.02 17.23
N ILE A 16 24.59 30.44 15.98
CA ILE A 16 24.01 29.80 14.79
C ILE A 16 24.44 28.34 14.68
N ILE A 17 25.74 28.05 14.89
CA ILE A 17 26.26 26.68 14.84
C ILE A 17 25.61 25.81 15.92
N TYR A 18 25.46 26.32 17.15
CA TYR A 18 24.78 25.60 18.22
C TYR A 18 23.29 25.38 17.93
N LEU A 19 22.61 26.36 17.32
CA LEU A 19 21.21 26.22 16.92
C LEU A 19 21.06 25.12 15.85
N LEU A 20 21.92 25.12 14.84
CA LEU A 20 21.93 24.10 13.79
C LEU A 20 22.23 22.71 14.35
N LEU A 21 23.22 22.58 15.23
CA LEU A 21 23.53 21.33 15.93
C LEU A 21 22.34 20.85 16.77
N SER A 22 21.66 21.75 17.48
CA SER A 22 20.47 21.42 18.27
C SER A 22 19.31 20.92 17.40
N ILE A 23 19.10 21.52 16.23
CA ILE A 23 18.06 21.11 15.28
C ILE A 23 18.39 19.73 14.71
N ILE A 24 19.65 19.50 14.30
CA ILE A 24 20.11 18.21 13.77
C ILE A 24 19.92 17.10 14.82
N VAL A 25 20.34 17.34 16.06
CA VAL A 25 20.17 16.38 17.15
C VAL A 25 18.69 16.08 17.39
N SER A 26 17.82 17.10 17.44
CA SER A 26 16.37 16.93 17.62
C SER A 26 15.72 16.08 16.51
N LEU A 27 16.13 16.30 15.25
CA LEU A 27 15.66 15.51 14.10
C LEU A 27 16.15 14.05 14.18
N CYS A 28 17.39 13.81 14.60
CA CYS A 28 17.95 12.46 14.72
C CYS A 28 17.27 11.62 15.83
N VAL A 29 16.84 12.24 16.94
CA VAL A 29 16.16 11.51 18.03
C VAL A 29 14.71 11.13 17.65
N SER A 30 14.13 11.78 16.64
CA SER A 30 12.72 11.62 16.27
C SER A 30 12.46 10.59 15.17
N ILE A 31 13.48 9.87 14.70
CA ILE A 31 13.30 8.83 13.67
C ILE A 31 12.70 7.59 14.32
N LYS A 32 11.38 7.56 14.47
CA LYS A 32 10.64 6.34 14.75
C LYS A 32 10.73 5.45 13.51
N LYS A 33 11.13 4.18 13.68
CA LYS A 33 10.97 3.18 12.63
C LYS A 33 9.49 3.13 12.26
N SER A 34 9.21 3.37 10.99
CA SER A 34 7.91 3.07 10.39
C SER A 34 8.05 1.71 9.74
N ASP A 35 7.77 0.66 10.50
CA ASP A 35 7.62 -0.68 9.91
C ASP A 35 6.26 -0.70 9.22
N ALA A 36 6.23 -1.00 7.92
CA ALA A 36 4.98 -1.26 7.23
C ALA A 36 4.31 -2.46 7.92
N LEU A 37 3.00 -2.37 8.14
CA LEU A 37 2.22 -3.49 8.66
C LEU A 37 2.43 -4.69 7.73
N PRO A 38 2.81 -5.87 8.26
CA PRO A 38 3.13 -7.02 7.43
C PRO A 38 1.86 -7.55 6.76
N HIS A 39 1.92 -7.87 5.47
CA HIS A 39 0.78 -8.49 4.78
C HIS A 39 0.30 -9.76 5.49
N GLU A 40 -1.01 -9.87 5.62
CA GLU A 40 -1.70 -11.07 6.10
C GLU A 40 -2.46 -11.73 4.95
N TRP A 41 -1.73 -12.49 4.14
CA TRP A 41 -2.28 -13.17 2.97
C TRP A 41 -3.24 -14.30 3.37
N VAL A 42 -4.49 -14.19 2.91
CA VAL A 42 -5.53 -15.20 3.05
C VAL A 42 -5.80 -15.83 1.69
N GLY A 43 -5.68 -17.16 1.60
CA GLY A 43 -5.90 -17.89 0.36
C GLY A 43 -7.36 -18.24 0.09
N VAL A 44 -7.72 -18.27 -1.18
CA VAL A 44 -9.00 -18.81 -1.65
C VAL A 44 -8.82 -20.20 -2.27
N PRO A 45 -9.90 -20.99 -2.49
CA PRO A 45 -9.80 -22.28 -3.16
C PRO A 45 -9.12 -22.16 -4.53
N LYS A 46 -8.11 -23.01 -4.76
CA LYS A 46 -7.30 -22.99 -5.99
C LYS A 46 -8.14 -23.33 -7.22
N SER A 47 -7.75 -22.79 -8.37
CA SER A 47 -8.30 -23.14 -9.69
C SER A 47 -7.30 -23.95 -10.51
N GLU A 48 -7.71 -24.36 -11.72
CA GLU A 48 -6.78 -24.99 -12.67
C GLU A 48 -5.70 -24.02 -13.19
N TYR A 49 -5.96 -22.70 -13.10
CA TYR A 49 -5.08 -21.63 -13.58
C TYR A 49 -4.05 -21.19 -12.53
N GLY A 50 -4.35 -21.37 -11.24
CA GLY A 50 -3.46 -20.95 -10.16
C GLY A 50 -4.16 -20.75 -8.82
N GLU A 51 -3.57 -19.87 -8.03
CA GLU A 51 -4.03 -19.53 -6.67
C GLU A 51 -4.29 -18.03 -6.59
N GLN A 52 -5.27 -17.64 -5.78
CA GLN A 52 -5.51 -16.24 -5.46
C GLN A 52 -5.42 -16.06 -3.94
N LEU A 53 -4.71 -15.01 -3.54
CA LEU A 53 -4.60 -14.57 -2.15
C LEU A 53 -5.16 -13.14 -2.05
N TRP A 54 -5.67 -12.76 -0.89
CA TRP A 54 -6.01 -11.37 -0.57
C TRP A 54 -5.42 -10.98 0.78
N ASP A 55 -5.02 -9.73 0.95
CA ASP A 55 -4.37 -9.26 2.17
C ASP A 55 -5.41 -8.69 3.14
N ARG A 56 -5.57 -9.34 4.29
CA ARG A 56 -6.52 -8.92 5.32
C ARG A 56 -6.21 -7.52 5.88
N GLN A 57 -4.94 -7.16 5.97
CA GLN A 57 -4.53 -5.86 6.53
C GLN A 57 -4.70 -4.71 5.54
N SER A 58 -4.90 -5.01 4.25
CA SER A 58 -5.14 -4.00 3.21
C SER A 58 -6.59 -3.54 3.09
N ILE A 59 -7.53 -4.20 3.80
CA ILE A 59 -8.97 -3.86 3.70
C ILE A 59 -9.21 -2.41 4.11
N LYS A 60 -9.86 -1.67 3.23
CA LYS A 60 -10.30 -0.29 3.48
C LYS A 60 -11.66 -0.04 2.86
N ARG A 61 -12.58 0.58 3.59
CA ARG A 61 -13.87 1.01 3.03
C ARG A 61 -13.72 2.33 2.29
N ASN A 62 -14.28 2.40 1.09
CA ASN A 62 -14.35 3.62 0.29
C ASN A 62 -15.61 4.42 0.64
N GLU A 63 -15.66 5.69 0.20
CA GLU A 63 -16.79 6.59 0.47
C GLU A 63 -18.09 6.12 -0.21
N ASP A 64 -17.99 5.43 -1.36
CA ASP A 64 -19.11 4.84 -2.08
C ASP A 64 -19.64 3.54 -1.43
N GLY A 65 -19.03 3.11 -0.32
CA GLY A 65 -19.39 1.89 0.41
C GLY A 65 -18.73 0.62 -0.13
N SER A 66 -17.98 0.69 -1.23
CA SER A 66 -17.16 -0.43 -1.71
C SER A 66 -15.98 -0.72 -0.78
N VAL A 67 -15.44 -1.93 -0.90
CA VAL A 67 -14.32 -2.41 -0.08
C VAL A 67 -13.08 -2.54 -0.97
N ARG A 68 -12.07 -1.72 -0.70
CA ARG A 68 -10.75 -1.83 -1.30
C ARG A 68 -9.94 -2.92 -0.62
N VAL A 69 -9.26 -3.75 -1.41
CA VAL A 69 -8.39 -4.83 -0.94
C VAL A 69 -7.25 -5.08 -1.92
N LEU A 70 -6.06 -5.38 -1.40
CA LEU A 70 -4.94 -5.88 -2.17
C LEU A 70 -5.07 -7.40 -2.34
N SER A 71 -4.94 -7.88 -3.57
CA SER A 71 -4.96 -9.30 -3.89
C SER A 71 -3.78 -9.69 -4.78
N LYS A 72 -3.47 -10.98 -4.80
CA LYS A 72 -2.31 -11.55 -5.49
C LYS A 72 -2.71 -12.82 -6.21
N PHE A 73 -2.57 -12.82 -7.52
CA PHE A 73 -2.67 -14.01 -8.35
C PHE A 73 -1.31 -14.69 -8.47
N ILE A 74 -1.28 -15.99 -8.22
CA ILE A 74 -0.09 -16.83 -8.35
C ILE A 74 -0.40 -17.86 -9.44
N PRO A 75 0.21 -17.75 -10.63
CA PRO A 75 -0.04 -18.70 -11.71
C PRO A 75 0.45 -20.10 -11.34
N LYS A 76 -0.27 -21.13 -11.77
CA LYS A 76 0.07 -22.55 -11.51
C LYS A 76 1.48 -22.91 -12.00
N THR A 77 1.90 -22.35 -13.13
CA THR A 77 3.24 -22.53 -13.69
C THR A 77 3.99 -21.22 -13.63
N LYS A 78 5.05 -21.17 -12.82
CA LYS A 78 5.95 -20.01 -12.73
C LYS A 78 7.07 -20.09 -13.76
N SER A 79 7.35 -18.97 -14.41
CA SER A 79 8.45 -18.77 -15.36
C SER A 79 8.91 -17.31 -15.25
N GLU A 80 9.99 -16.93 -15.94
CA GLU A 80 10.40 -15.52 -15.99
C GLU A 80 9.29 -14.59 -16.53
N ILE A 81 8.36 -15.14 -17.31
CA ILE A 81 7.24 -14.43 -17.94
C ILE A 81 5.95 -14.54 -17.08
N THR A 82 5.76 -15.63 -16.35
CA THR A 82 4.59 -15.86 -15.50
C THR A 82 4.93 -15.57 -14.03
N LYS A 83 4.97 -14.28 -13.72
CA LYS A 83 5.15 -13.74 -12.37
C LYS A 83 3.82 -13.67 -11.62
N ASP A 84 3.91 -13.48 -10.31
CA ASP A 84 2.74 -13.16 -9.49
C ASP A 84 2.21 -11.78 -9.92
N ILE A 85 0.89 -11.63 -9.97
CA ILE A 85 0.23 -10.37 -10.35
C ILE A 85 -0.48 -9.84 -9.11
N LEU A 86 -0.22 -8.58 -8.78
CA LEU A 86 -0.87 -7.85 -7.72
C LEU A 86 -2.04 -7.05 -8.30
N TYR A 87 -3.16 -7.07 -7.59
CA TYR A 87 -4.35 -6.31 -7.93
C TYR A 87 -4.76 -5.49 -6.72
N THR A 88 -4.95 -4.18 -6.88
CA THR A 88 -5.78 -3.44 -5.94
C THR A 88 -7.20 -3.46 -6.49
N MET A 89 -8.10 -4.06 -5.75
CA MET A 89 -9.48 -4.28 -6.16
C MET A 89 -10.41 -3.43 -5.28
N ASP A 90 -11.41 -2.80 -5.88
CA ASP A 90 -12.60 -2.37 -5.15
C ASP A 90 -13.71 -3.39 -5.36
N ILE A 91 -14.38 -3.79 -4.28
CA ILE A 91 -15.41 -4.81 -4.26
C ILE A 91 -16.72 -4.19 -3.79
N ASN A 92 -17.78 -4.33 -4.59
CA ASN A 92 -19.13 -4.01 -4.16
C ASN A 92 -19.76 -5.25 -3.52
N CYS A 93 -19.83 -5.26 -2.20
CA CYS A 93 -20.35 -6.40 -1.45
C CYS A 93 -21.87 -6.62 -1.60
N PHE A 94 -22.63 -5.62 -2.07
CA PHE A 94 -24.05 -5.75 -2.33
C PHE A 94 -24.30 -6.39 -3.70
N GLU A 95 -23.72 -5.80 -4.76
CA GLU A 95 -23.90 -6.26 -6.14
C GLU A 95 -23.03 -7.47 -6.52
N LYS A 96 -22.05 -7.81 -5.67
CA LYS A 96 -21.04 -8.85 -5.93
C LYS A 96 -20.20 -8.59 -7.19
N SER A 97 -20.03 -7.32 -7.54
CA SER A 97 -19.16 -6.83 -8.60
C SER A 97 -17.81 -6.36 -8.04
N PHE A 98 -16.83 -6.21 -8.93
CA PHE A 98 -15.50 -5.71 -8.58
C PHE A 98 -14.97 -4.79 -9.67
N ARG A 99 -13.94 -4.00 -9.36
CA ARG A 99 -13.11 -3.31 -10.35
C ARG A 99 -11.65 -3.38 -9.91
N ASP A 100 -10.77 -3.61 -10.87
CA ASP A 100 -9.32 -3.53 -10.63
C ASP A 100 -8.89 -2.08 -10.80
N VAL A 101 -8.62 -1.41 -9.69
CA VAL A 101 -8.16 -0.01 -9.69
C VAL A 101 -6.65 0.08 -9.90
N ASP A 102 -5.90 -1.00 -9.67
CA ASP A 102 -4.49 -1.08 -10.01
C ASP A 102 -4.10 -2.54 -10.32
N VAL A 103 -3.23 -2.74 -11.29
CA VAL A 103 -2.69 -4.06 -11.67
C VAL A 103 -1.19 -3.94 -11.89
N SER A 104 -0.40 -4.69 -11.13
CA SER A 104 1.05 -4.58 -11.14
C SER A 104 1.74 -5.94 -10.98
N ILE A 105 3.01 -6.01 -11.38
CA ILE A 105 3.88 -7.19 -11.21
C ILE A 105 4.90 -7.00 -10.08
N ASP A 106 4.96 -5.80 -9.52
CA ASP A 106 5.78 -5.41 -8.38
C ASP A 106 5.03 -4.37 -7.53
N GLU A 107 5.38 -4.28 -6.25
CA GLU A 107 4.75 -3.34 -5.30
C GLU A 107 5.21 -1.89 -5.50
N VAL A 108 6.11 -1.64 -6.46
CA VAL A 108 6.78 -0.34 -6.62
C VAL A 108 6.03 0.55 -7.61
N ASN A 109 5.41 -0.04 -8.63
CA ASN A 109 4.71 0.69 -9.69
C ASN A 109 3.20 0.55 -9.55
N THR A 110 2.58 1.49 -8.84
CA THR A 110 1.11 1.58 -8.73
C THR A 110 0.57 2.65 -9.68
N ASN A 111 -0.42 2.33 -10.52
CA ASN A 111 -1.13 3.28 -11.35
C ASN A 111 -2.63 3.21 -11.04
N PHE A 112 -3.03 3.90 -9.97
CA PHE A 112 -4.42 3.91 -9.52
C PHE A 112 -5.35 4.56 -10.54
N ASN A 113 -6.32 3.78 -11.00
CA ASN A 113 -7.48 4.20 -11.76
C ASN A 113 -8.75 3.96 -10.93
N ASP A 114 -9.09 4.92 -10.06
CA ASP A 114 -10.31 4.88 -9.26
C ASP A 114 -11.60 5.00 -10.10
N LEU A 115 -11.47 5.27 -11.41
CA LEU A 115 -12.56 5.34 -12.38
C LEU A 115 -12.69 4.06 -13.22
N ALA A 116 -12.02 2.96 -12.83
CA ALA A 116 -12.16 1.67 -13.49
C ALA A 116 -13.63 1.21 -13.47
N ASP A 117 -14.08 0.65 -14.60
CA ASP A 117 -15.45 0.15 -14.74
C ASP A 117 -15.70 -1.05 -13.83
N TRP A 118 -16.90 -1.11 -13.25
CA TRP A 118 -17.37 -2.27 -12.51
C TRP A 118 -17.56 -3.48 -13.43
N GLN A 119 -17.15 -4.64 -12.95
CA GLN A 119 -17.15 -5.91 -13.67
C GLN A 119 -17.91 -6.97 -12.88
N ASP A 120 -18.67 -7.80 -13.60
CA ASP A 120 -19.20 -9.05 -13.06
C ASP A 120 -18.08 -10.11 -13.06
N PRO A 121 -17.92 -10.92 -12.00
CA PRO A 121 -16.94 -12.01 -11.97
C PRO A 121 -17.13 -13.06 -13.08
N ASN A 122 -18.28 -13.08 -13.76
CA ASN A 122 -18.60 -13.95 -14.90
C ASN A 122 -18.32 -15.45 -14.64
N GLY A 123 -18.53 -15.89 -13.39
CA GLY A 123 -18.28 -17.27 -12.98
C GLY A 123 -16.82 -17.59 -12.62
N ASP A 124 -15.91 -16.62 -12.64
CA ASP A 124 -14.53 -16.80 -12.17
C ASP A 124 -14.53 -17.18 -10.69
N LYS A 125 -14.14 -18.44 -10.42
CA LYS A 125 -14.17 -19.01 -9.07
C LYS A 125 -13.16 -18.35 -8.12
N LEU A 126 -12.03 -17.86 -8.63
CA LEU A 126 -11.02 -17.19 -7.80
C LEU A 126 -11.56 -15.84 -7.35
N ILE A 127 -12.06 -15.03 -8.26
CA ILE A 127 -12.62 -13.70 -7.97
C ILE A 127 -13.87 -13.81 -7.10
N LEU A 128 -14.80 -14.71 -7.44
CA LEU A 128 -15.99 -14.99 -6.62
C LEU A 128 -15.62 -15.38 -5.18
N SER A 129 -14.55 -16.16 -5.01
CA SER A 129 -14.09 -16.57 -3.69
C SER A 129 -13.46 -15.42 -2.90
N VAL A 130 -12.68 -14.54 -3.56
CA VAL A 130 -12.14 -13.31 -2.94
C VAL A 130 -13.30 -12.43 -2.47
N ILE A 131 -14.25 -12.10 -3.35
CA ILE A 131 -15.43 -11.30 -3.00
C ILE A 131 -16.18 -11.93 -1.83
N GLY A 132 -16.41 -13.25 -1.88
CA GLY A 132 -17.12 -13.98 -0.84
C GLY A 132 -16.42 -13.94 0.52
N GLN A 133 -15.09 -14.00 0.56
CA GLN A 133 -14.33 -13.94 1.81
C GLN A 133 -14.19 -12.51 2.33
N VAL A 134 -13.83 -11.55 1.48
CA VAL A 134 -13.64 -10.13 1.86
C VAL A 134 -14.93 -9.55 2.43
N CYS A 135 -16.06 -9.76 1.74
CA CYS A 135 -17.36 -9.26 2.19
C CYS A 135 -17.91 -9.92 3.46
N ARG A 136 -17.30 -10.99 3.96
CA ARG A 136 -17.64 -11.60 5.25
C ARG A 136 -16.83 -11.01 6.41
N VAL A 137 -15.67 -10.43 6.11
CA VAL A 137 -14.78 -9.84 7.12
C VAL A 137 -15.10 -8.37 7.34
N GLU A 138 -15.67 -7.70 6.32
CA GLU A 138 -16.10 -6.31 6.42
C GLU A 138 -17.44 -6.10 7.16
N ASN A 139 -18.30 -7.12 7.20
CA ASN A 139 -19.55 -7.14 7.98
C ASN A 139 -19.31 -7.60 9.43
#